data_AF-A0A945MRQ6-F1
#
_entry.id   AF-A0A945MRQ6-F1
#
_cell.length_a   1.000
_cell.length_b   1.000
_cell.length_c   1.000
_cell.angle_alpha   90.00
_cell.angle_beta   90.00
_cell.angle_gamma   90.00
#
_symmetry.space_group_name_H-M   'P 1'
#
loop_
_entity.id
_entity.type
_entity.pdbx_description
1 polymer ?
#
loop_
_entity_poly.entity_id
_entity_poly.type
_entity_poly.pdbx_seq_one_letter_code
_entity_poly.pdbx_strand_id
1 'polypeptide(L)'
;MSVDLHQITWMRAQWKRFRRILWGCSGAAWLLCCAGIIFVGPKQLPVLIALAFMFLIVTGVFIYLFYVSRRESKNLERQAIAIRTALAEGNPAE
;
A
#
# COMPACT_ATOMS: atom_id res chain seq x y z
N MET A 1 11.46 17.78 18.97
CA MET A 1 12.60 16.98 18.50
C MET A 1 12.45 15.46 18.71
N SER A 2 12.08 14.97 19.91
CA SER A 2 11.78 13.53 20.12
C SER A 2 10.48 13.07 19.45
N VAL A 3 9.52 13.98 19.30
CA VAL A 3 8.18 13.73 18.72
C VAL A 3 8.25 13.40 17.22
N ASP A 4 9.11 14.09 16.45
CA ASP A 4 9.21 13.91 14.99
C ASP A 4 9.82 12.55 14.62
N LEU A 5 10.88 12.13 15.34
CA LEU A 5 11.50 10.83 15.14
C LEU A 5 10.54 9.68 15.53
N HIS A 6 9.77 9.87 16.59
CA HIS A 6 8.75 8.93 17.02
C HIS A 6 7.59 8.85 16.00
N GLN A 7 7.15 9.96 15.43
CA GLN A 7 6.13 9.98 14.37
C GLN A 7 6.61 9.26 13.10
N ILE A 8 7.85 9.49 12.66
CA ILE A 8 8.41 8.85 11.46
C ILE A 8 8.50 7.32 11.66
N THR A 9 8.95 6.87 12.82
CA THR A 9 9.03 5.43 13.13
C THR A 9 7.65 4.80 13.26
N TRP A 10 6.69 5.50 13.85
CA TRP A 10 5.30 5.05 13.95
C TRP A 10 4.62 4.97 12.57
N MET A 11 4.80 5.97 11.72
CA MET A 11 4.32 5.95 10.32
C MET A 11 4.94 4.79 9.54
N ARG A 12 6.24 4.52 9.70
CA ARG A 12 6.89 3.37 9.04
C ARG A 12 6.30 2.02 9.50
N ALA A 13 5.99 1.89 10.79
CA ALA A 13 5.36 0.69 11.34
C ALA A 13 3.92 0.50 10.83
N GLN A 14 3.13 1.57 10.79
CA GLN A 14 1.79 1.56 10.19
C GLN A 14 1.84 1.16 8.72
N TRP A 15 2.82 1.67 7.98
CA TRP A 15 2.98 1.34 6.56
C TRP A 15 3.37 -0.10 6.30
N LYS A 16 4.18 -0.69 7.18
CA LYS A 16 4.49 -2.12 7.14
C LYS A 16 3.26 -2.99 7.42
N ARG A 17 2.42 -2.59 8.38
CA ARG A 17 1.14 -3.27 8.69
C ARG A 17 0.14 -3.13 7.53
N PHE A 18 -0.03 -1.92 7.02
CA PHE A 18 -0.92 -1.65 5.88
C PHE A 18 -0.53 -2.50 4.68
N ARG A 19 0.77 -2.56 4.33
CA ARG A 19 1.23 -3.39 3.21
C ARG A 19 0.89 -4.87 3.39
N ARG A 20 0.99 -5.40 4.62
CA ARG A 20 0.65 -6.79 4.92
C ARG A 20 -0.86 -7.05 4.79
N ILE A 21 -1.69 -6.15 5.31
CA ILE A 21 -3.15 -6.24 5.20
C ILE A 21 -3.57 -6.11 3.73
N LEU A 22 -2.96 -5.17 2.99
CA LEU A 22 -3.22 -4.96 1.57
C LEU A 22 -2.94 -6.26 0.77
N TRP A 23 -1.80 -6.91 1.01
CA TRP A 23 -1.48 -8.20 0.39
C TRP A 23 -2.49 -9.30 0.74
N GLY A 24 -2.91 -9.39 2.01
CA GLY A 24 -3.90 -10.37 2.45
C GLY A 24 -5.27 -10.15 1.80
N CYS A 25 -5.79 -8.92 1.83
CA CYS A 25 -7.06 -8.57 1.21
C CYS A 25 -7.04 -8.76 -0.30
N SER A 26 -5.95 -8.39 -0.98
CA SER A 26 -5.83 -8.59 -2.42
C SER A 26 -5.71 -10.05 -2.80
N GLY A 27 -4.99 -10.87 -2.02
CA GLY A 27 -4.95 -12.33 -2.23
C GLY A 27 -6.33 -12.96 -2.07
N ALA A 28 -7.08 -12.58 -1.04
CA ALA A 28 -8.45 -13.07 -0.83
C ALA A 28 -9.40 -12.63 -1.95
N ALA A 29 -9.34 -11.37 -2.38
CA ALA A 29 -10.14 -10.86 -3.50
C ALA A 29 -9.80 -11.57 -4.81
N TRP A 30 -8.51 -11.86 -5.06
CA TRP A 30 -8.06 -12.66 -6.20
C TRP A 30 -8.65 -14.07 -6.17
N LEU A 31 -8.56 -14.75 -5.03
CA LEU A 31 -9.11 -16.09 -4.87
C LEU A 31 -10.62 -16.13 -5.09
N LEU A 32 -11.35 -15.15 -4.56
CA LEU A 32 -12.80 -15.03 -4.75
C LEU A 32 -13.17 -14.75 -6.21
N CYS A 33 -12.42 -13.89 -6.90
CA CYS A 33 -12.65 -13.62 -8.33
C CYS A 33 -12.33 -14.84 -9.19
N CYS A 34 -11.20 -15.52 -8.95
CA CYS A 34 -10.83 -16.74 -9.66
C CYS A 34 -11.84 -17.88 -9.40
N ALA A 35 -12.24 -18.08 -8.15
CA ALA A 35 -13.27 -19.05 -7.79
C ALA A 35 -14.60 -18.71 -8.47
N GLY A 36 -15.00 -17.43 -8.47
CA GLY A 36 -16.18 -16.95 -9.18
C GLY A 36 -16.11 -17.26 -10.67
N ILE A 37 -14.99 -16.99 -11.33
CA ILE A 37 -14.81 -17.26 -12.77
C ILE A 37 -14.86 -18.77 -13.08
N ILE A 38 -14.28 -19.62 -12.22
CA ILE A 38 -14.27 -21.08 -12.41
C ILE A 38 -15.66 -21.69 -12.17
N PHE A 39 -16.40 -21.22 -11.15
CA PHE A 39 -17.71 -21.74 -10.79
C PHE A 39 -18.85 -21.17 -11.63
N VAL A 40 -18.73 -19.93 -12.13
CA VAL A 40 -19.72 -19.33 -13.02
C VAL A 40 -19.57 -19.97 -14.40
N GLY A 41 -20.44 -20.95 -14.67
CA GLY A 41 -20.46 -21.62 -15.97
C GLY A 41 -20.72 -20.67 -17.15
N PRO A 42 -20.43 -21.10 -18.39
CA PRO A 42 -20.41 -20.25 -19.59
C PRO A 42 -21.79 -19.66 -19.96
N LYS A 43 -22.86 -20.09 -19.32
CA LYS A 43 -24.22 -19.57 -19.54
C LYS A 43 -24.46 -18.20 -18.91
N GLN A 44 -23.58 -17.74 -18.03
CA GLN A 44 -23.69 -16.44 -17.35
C GLN A 44 -22.56 -15.48 -17.74
N LEU A 45 -22.32 -15.33 -19.04
CA LEU A 45 -21.37 -14.36 -19.61
C LEU A 45 -21.40 -12.95 -18.99
N PRO A 46 -22.55 -12.29 -18.77
CA PRO A 46 -22.57 -10.95 -18.17
C PRO A 46 -22.01 -10.93 -16.74
N VAL A 47 -22.24 -11.99 -15.96
CA VAL A 47 -21.68 -12.13 -14.60
C VAL A 47 -20.17 -12.33 -14.66
N LEU A 48 -19.70 -13.11 -15.64
CA LEU A 48 -18.29 -13.39 -15.87
C LEU A 48 -17.53 -12.11 -16.29
N ILE A 49 -18.14 -11.28 -17.14
CA ILE A 49 -17.61 -9.96 -17.52
C ILE A 49 -17.57 -9.02 -16.31
N ALA A 50 -18.63 -8.98 -15.50
CA ALA A 50 -18.66 -8.14 -14.30
C ALA A 50 -17.59 -8.55 -13.28
N LEU A 51 -17.37 -9.86 -13.08
CA LEU A 51 -16.29 -10.39 -12.23
C LEU A 51 -14.91 -10.03 -12.77
N ALA A 52 -14.68 -10.16 -14.09
CA ALA A 52 -13.42 -9.77 -14.72
C ALA A 52 -13.17 -8.25 -14.58
N PHE A 53 -14.21 -7.43 -14.73
CA PHE A 53 -14.09 -5.98 -14.59
C PHE A 53 -13.79 -5.58 -13.14
N MET A 54 -14.50 -6.17 -12.17
CA MET A 54 -14.21 -6.02 -10.73
C MET A 54 -12.77 -6.41 -10.42
N PHE A 55 -12.30 -7.52 -10.96
CA PHE A 55 -10.92 -7.99 -10.79
C PHE A 55 -9.89 -6.98 -11.32
N LEU A 56 -10.11 -6.40 -12.51
CA LEU A 56 -9.25 -5.38 -13.07
C LEU A 56 -9.24 -4.10 -12.21
N ILE A 57 -10.40 -3.64 -11.75
CA ILE A 57 -10.51 -2.48 -10.86
C ILE A 57 -9.75 -2.72 -9.56
N VAL A 58 -10.00 -3.85 -8.89
CA VAL A 58 -9.34 -4.22 -7.63
C VAL A 58 -7.82 -4.29 -7.82
N THR A 59 -7.37 -4.86 -8.94
CA THR A 59 -5.94 -4.94 -9.29
C THR A 59 -5.36 -3.55 -9.53
N GLY A 60 -6.06 -2.68 -10.25
CA GLY A 60 -5.63 -1.30 -10.51
C GLY A 60 -5.51 -0.48 -9.23
N VAL A 61 -6.52 -0.55 -8.35
CA VAL A 61 -6.50 0.10 -7.03
C VAL A 61 -5.36 -0.44 -6.18
N PHE A 62 -5.11 -1.76 -6.21
CA PHE A 62 -3.98 -2.35 -5.49
C PHE A 62 -2.63 -1.84 -5.99
N ILE A 63 -2.42 -1.79 -7.31
CA ILE A 63 -1.19 -1.25 -7.91
C ILE A 63 -1.01 0.22 -7.52
N TYR A 64 -2.08 1.01 -7.57
CA TYR A 64 -2.06 2.42 -7.16
C TYR A 64 -1.67 2.58 -5.69
N LEU A 65 -2.33 1.86 -4.78
CA LEU A 65 -2.02 1.89 -3.35
C LEU A 65 -0.60 1.40 -3.06
N PHE A 66 -0.11 0.42 -3.82
CA PHE A 66 1.27 -0.05 -3.70
C PHE A 66 2.28 1.01 -4.16
N TYR A 67 1.97 1.72 -5.26
CA TYR A 67 2.80 2.82 -5.76
C TYR A 67 2.84 3.98 -4.77
N VAL A 68 1.68 4.43 -4.28
CA VAL A 68 1.57 5.45 -3.23
C VAL A 68 2.34 5.00 -1.98
N SER A 69 2.21 3.73 -1.59
CA SER A 69 2.96 3.19 -0.45
C SER A 69 4.48 3.27 -0.62
N ARG A 70 4.98 2.93 -1.81
CA ARG A 70 6.41 3.07 -2.12
C ARG A 70 6.84 4.53 -2.14
N ARG A 71 6.05 5.42 -2.72
CA ARG A 71 6.33 6.86 -2.80
C ARG A 71 6.44 7.48 -1.40
N GLU A 72 5.47 7.21 -0.55
CA GLU A 72 5.45 7.70 0.83
C GLU A 72 6.62 7.13 1.65
N SER A 73 6.95 5.85 1.45
CA SER A 73 8.11 5.24 2.12
C SER A 73 9.44 5.94 1.74
N LYS A 74 9.62 6.31 0.46
CA LYS A 74 10.80 7.06 0.01
C LYS A 74 10.82 8.49 0.53
N ASN A 75 9.66 9.15 0.63
CA ASN A 75 9.55 10.48 1.21
C ASN A 75 9.93 10.49 2.69
N LEU A 76 9.43 9.52 3.46
CA LEU A 76 9.78 9.36 4.88
C LEU A 76 11.27 9.07 5.07
N GLU A 77 11.89 8.27 4.18
CA GLU A 77 13.32 8.01 4.21
C GLU A 77 14.16 9.27 3.92
N ARG A 78 13.74 10.08 2.95
CA ARG A 78 14.37 11.39 2.67
C ARG A 78 14.25 12.35 3.84
N GLN A 79 13.08 12.43 4.49
CA GLN A 79 12.89 13.26 5.68
C GLN A 79 13.77 12.80 6.85
N ALA A 80 13.87 11.49 7.07
CA ALA A 80 14.75 10.94 8.11
C ALA A 80 16.23 11.26 7.85
N ILE A 81 16.67 11.23 6.59
CA ILE A 81 18.03 11.63 6.20
C ILE A 81 18.22 13.13 6.43
N ALA A 82 17.28 13.98 6.00
CA ALA A 82 17.35 15.43 6.18
C ALA A 82 17.43 15.86 7.66
N ILE A 83 16.67 15.18 8.53
CA ILE A 83 16.74 15.42 9.98
C ILE A 83 18.11 15.00 10.54
N ARG A 84 18.64 13.84 10.10
CA ARG A 84 19.96 13.36 10.55
C ARG A 84 21.11 14.26 10.07
N THR A 85 21.03 14.77 8.84
CA THR A 85 22.03 15.72 8.30
C THR A 85 21.93 17.06 9.01
N ALA A 86 20.73 17.59 9.27
CA ALA A 86 20.55 18.80 10.06
C ALA A 86 21.06 18.65 11.51
N LEU A 87 20.90 17.47 12.11
CA LEU A 87 21.46 17.16 13.44
C LEU A 87 22.99 17.10 13.43
N ALA A 88 23.59 16.56 12.35
CA ALA A 88 25.03 16.42 12.19
C ALA A 88 25.72 17.75 11.81
N GLU A 89 25.01 18.65 11.12
CA GLU A 89 25.49 19.99 10.77
C GLU A 89 25.45 20.98 11.93
N GLY A 90 24.84 20.61 13.07
CA GLY A 90 25.09 21.32 14.34
C GLY A 90 24.69 22.79 14.33
N ASN A 91 23.55 23.15 13.76
CA ASN A 91 22.88 24.39 14.15
C ASN A 91 21.83 24.05 15.22
N PRO A 92 22.13 24.19 16.53
CA PRO A 92 21.07 24.48 17.47
C PRO A 92 20.51 25.84 17.01
N ALA A 93 19.39 25.82 16.29
CA ALA A 93 18.60 27.02 16.11
C ALA A 93 17.88 27.30 17.44
N GLU A 94 18.68 27.63 18.46
CA GLU A 94 18.42 28.37 19.68
C GLU A 94 19.76 28.69 20.35
#